data_AF-A0A1G0DP10-F1
#
_entry.id   AF-A0A1G0DP10-F1
#
_cell.length_a   1.000
_cell.length_b   1.000
_cell.length_c   1.000
_cell.angle_alpha   90.00
_cell.angle_beta   90.00
_cell.angle_gamma   90.00
#
_symmetry.space_group_name_H-M   'P 1'
#
loop_
_entity.id
_entity.type
_entity.pdbx_description
1 polymer ?
#
loop_
_entity_poly.entity_id
_entity_poly.type
_entity_poly.pdbx_seq_one_letter_code
_entity_poly.pdbx_strand_id
1 'polypeptide(L)'
;MSLVITDPKAEQLARELAQQIGGTIPDAVVRALEAQLAILRTPNTTALTRDAILQIAARCKALPDLDPRSADEILGYGKTGLPQ
;
A
#
# COMPACT_ATOMS: atom_id res chain seq x y z
N MET A 1 -18.03 -1.15 28.19
CA MET A 1 -19.24 -1.71 27.55
C MET A 1 -18.88 -3.12 27.06
N SER A 2 -19.74 -4.12 27.24
CA SER A 2 -19.43 -5.53 26.95
C SER A 2 -19.96 -5.95 25.58
N LEU A 3 -19.12 -6.62 24.78
CA LEU A 3 -19.49 -7.30 23.54
C LEU A 3 -19.77 -8.77 23.86
N VAL A 4 -20.94 -9.28 23.45
CA VAL A 4 -21.29 -10.70 23.57
C VAL A 4 -21.38 -11.30 22.18
N ILE A 5 -20.61 -12.36 21.94
CA ILE A 5 -20.61 -13.12 20.69
C ILE A 5 -21.10 -14.53 21.01
N THR A 6 -22.22 -14.94 20.43
CA THR A 6 -22.82 -16.28 20.65
C THR A 6 -22.49 -17.28 19.54
N ASP A 7 -21.66 -16.89 18.57
CA ASP A 7 -21.24 -17.75 17.48
C ASP A 7 -20.13 -18.72 17.98
N PRO A 8 -20.34 -20.05 17.89
CA PRO A 8 -19.39 -21.03 18.44
C PRO A 8 -18.06 -21.04 17.70
N LYS A 9 -18.05 -20.68 16.40
CA LYS A 9 -16.82 -20.59 15.62
C LYS A 9 -15.99 -19.38 16.04
N ALA A 10 -16.63 -18.25 16.33
CA ALA A 10 -15.95 -17.07 16.87
C ALA A 10 -15.31 -17.35 18.24
N GLU A 11 -15.99 -18.10 19.12
CA GLU A 11 -15.40 -18.52 20.40
C GLU A 11 -14.15 -19.39 20.19
N GLN A 12 -14.24 -20.39 19.31
CA GLN A 12 -13.12 -21.27 19.00
C GLN A 12 -11.91 -20.48 18.47
N LEU A 13 -12.13 -19.61 17.48
CA LEU A 13 -11.07 -18.78 16.90
C LEU A 13 -10.45 -17.84 17.94
N ALA A 14 -11.26 -17.24 18.80
CA ALA A 14 -10.77 -16.35 19.85
C ALA A 14 -9.91 -17.11 20.88
N ARG A 15 -10.28 -18.35 21.21
CA ARG A 15 -9.53 -19.22 22.12
C ARG A 15 -8.19 -19.66 21.51
N GLU A 16 -8.20 -20.09 20.25
CA GLU A 16 -6.98 -20.47 19.53
C GLU A 16 -6.02 -19.28 19.41
N LEU A 17 -6.52 -18.10 19.06
CA LEU A 17 -5.72 -16.90 18.95
C LEU A 17 -5.11 -16.49 20.30
N ALA A 18 -5.88 -16.58 21.38
CA ALA A 18 -5.39 -16.30 22.73
C ALA A 18 -4.26 -17.25 23.15
N GLN A 19 -4.38 -18.55 22.83
CA GLN A 19 -3.34 -19.53 23.08
C GLN A 19 -2.05 -19.23 22.31
N GLN A 20 -2.15 -18.86 21.03
CA GLN A 20 -0.99 -18.53 20.21
C GLN A 20 -0.28 -17.24 20.66
N ILE A 21 -1.05 -16.25 21.10
CA ILE A 21 -0.52 -14.97 21.60
C ILE A 21 0.05 -15.11 23.02
N GLY A 22 -0.36 -16.13 23.78
CA GLY A 22 -0.04 -16.28 25.19
C GLY A 22 -0.78 -15.25 26.07
N GLY A 23 -2.01 -14.91 25.69
CA GLY A 23 -2.81 -13.85 26.34
C GLY A 23 -4.24 -14.29 26.70
N THR A 24 -5.08 -13.32 27.07
CA THR A 24 -6.49 -13.58 27.36
C THR A 24 -7.35 -13.53 26.08
N ILE A 25 -8.52 -14.18 26.09
CA ILE A 25 -9.47 -14.15 24.97
C ILE A 25 -9.86 -12.71 24.60
N PRO A 26 -10.24 -11.82 25.55
CA PRO A 26 -10.53 -10.43 25.22
C PRO A 26 -9.37 -9.70 24.54
N ASP A 27 -8.14 -9.86 25.05
CA ASP A 27 -6.96 -9.20 24.48
C ASP A 27 -6.69 -9.69 23.06
N ALA A 28 -6.83 -10.99 22.82
CA ALA A 28 -6.67 -11.58 21.50
C ALA A 28 -7.70 -11.02 20.50
N VAL A 29 -8.95 -10.89 20.90
CA VAL A 29 -10.03 -10.33 20.07
C VAL A 29 -9.76 -8.86 19.76
N VAL A 30 -9.40 -8.05 20.75
CA VAL A 30 -9.07 -6.63 20.54
C VAL A 30 -7.93 -6.48 19.55
N ARG A 31 -6.83 -7.23 19.72
CA ARG A 31 -5.67 -7.16 18.83
C ARG A 31 -6.01 -7.61 17.40
N ALA A 32 -6.86 -8.62 17.24
CA ALA A 32 -7.32 -9.05 15.92
C ALA A 32 -8.15 -7.97 15.21
N LEU A 33 -9.05 -7.32 15.93
CA LEU A 33 -9.87 -6.23 15.41
C LEU A 33 -9.03 -5.01 15.05
N GLU A 34 -8.08 -4.64 15.92
CA GLU A 34 -7.12 -3.57 15.65
C GLU A 34 -6.27 -3.84 14.41
N ALA A 35 -5.76 -5.07 14.26
CA ALA A 35 -4.98 -5.47 13.10
C ALA A 35 -5.80 -5.38 11.80
N GLN A 36 -7.04 -5.87 11.81
CA GLN A 36 -7.92 -5.76 10.63
C GLN A 36 -8.28 -4.32 10.31
N LEU A 37 -8.60 -3.51 11.32
CA LEU A 37 -8.85 -2.08 11.13
C LEU A 37 -7.61 -1.35 10.63
N ALA A 38 -6.41 -1.70 11.06
CA ALA A 38 -5.17 -1.11 10.57
C ALA A 38 -4.98 -1.39 9.07
N ILE A 39 -5.25 -2.61 8.61
CA ILE A 39 -5.21 -2.97 7.19
C ILE A 39 -6.23 -2.14 6.40
N LEU A 40 -7.48 -2.06 6.87
CA LEU A 40 -8.55 -1.33 6.20
C LEU A 40 -8.39 0.19 6.23
N ARG A 41 -7.76 0.73 7.28
CA ARG A 41 -7.47 2.15 7.44
C ARG A 41 -6.21 2.60 6.72
N THR A 42 -5.32 1.65 6.38
CA THR A 42 -4.15 1.98 5.56
C THR A 42 -4.67 2.47 4.22
N PRO A 43 -4.47 3.76 3.88
CA PRO A 43 -4.89 4.27 2.58
C PRO A 43 -4.22 3.40 1.53
N ASN A 44 -5.02 2.93 0.57
CA ASN A 44 -4.56 2.02 -0.47
C ASN A 44 -3.39 2.70 -1.22
N THR A 45 -2.15 2.45 -0.81
CA THR A 45 -0.94 3.09 -1.34
C THR A 45 -0.70 2.73 -2.80
N THR A 46 -1.44 1.73 -3.31
CA THR A 46 -1.47 1.29 -4.70
C THR A 46 -2.49 2.05 -5.55
N ALA A 47 -3.48 2.71 -4.94
CA ALA A 47 -4.38 3.60 -5.67
C ALA A 47 -3.67 4.95 -5.84
N LEU A 48 -2.77 5.03 -6.84
CA LEU A 48 -2.31 6.30 -7.37
C LEU A 48 -3.54 7.09 -7.81
N THR A 49 -3.99 8.02 -6.97
CA THR A 49 -5.10 8.89 -7.31
C THR A 49 -4.70 9.75 -8.49
N ARG A 50 -5.67 10.16 -9.31
CA ARG A 50 -5.45 11.10 -10.41
C ARG A 50 -4.69 12.35 -9.93
N ASP A 51 -5.02 12.83 -8.74
CA ASP A 51 -4.38 13.99 -8.13
C ASP A 51 -2.92 13.73 -7.76
N ALA A 52 -2.59 12.54 -7.25
CA ALA A 52 -1.20 12.16 -6.97
C ALA A 52 -0.35 12.13 -8.26
N ILE A 53 -0.90 11.59 -9.35
CA ILE A 53 -0.23 11.58 -10.66
C ILE A 53 0.00 13.02 -11.16
N LEU A 54 -1.02 13.89 -11.05
CA LEU A 54 -0.92 15.27 -11.48
C LEU A 54 0.09 16.08 -10.64
N GLN A 55 0.17 15.83 -9.34
CA GLN A 55 1.19 16.46 -8.49
C GLN A 55 2.61 16.06 -8.90
N ILE A 56 2.84 14.77 -9.20
CA ILE A 56 4.15 14.30 -9.68
C ILE A 56 4.48 14.94 -11.03
N ALA A 57 3.53 14.95 -11.97
CA ALA A 57 3.72 15.55 -13.29
C ALA A 57 4.03 17.05 -13.20
N ALA A 58 3.32 17.80 -12.36
CA ALA A 58 3.58 19.23 -12.14
C ALA A 58 4.98 19.48 -11.58
N ARG A 59 5.42 18.66 -10.62
CA ARG A 59 6.78 18.74 -10.07
C ARG A 59 7.84 18.46 -11.12
N CYS A 60 7.69 17.41 -11.93
CA CYS A 60 8.64 17.09 -12.99
C CYS A 60 8.70 18.20 -14.06
N LYS A 61 7.55 18.78 -14.43
CA LYS A 61 7.46 19.86 -15.41
C LYS A 61 8.16 21.15 -14.95
N ALA A 62 8.25 21.39 -13.64
CA ALA A 62 8.89 22.58 -13.08
C ALA A 62 10.42 22.51 -13.04
N LEU A 63 11.01 21.33 -13.31
CA LEU A 63 12.46 21.18 -13.31
C LEU A 63 13.08 21.80 -14.58
N PRO A 64 14.27 22.43 -14.48
CA PRO A 64 14.97 22.94 -15.63
C PRO A 64 15.44 21.80 -16.53
N ASP A 65 15.48 22.05 -17.84
CA ASP A 65 16.09 21.12 -18.78
C ASP A 65 17.62 21.15 -18.64
N LEU A 66 18.22 20.01 -18.32
CA LEU A 66 19.67 19.86 -18.14
C LEU A 66 20.33 19.24 -19.38
N ASP A 67 19.56 18.68 -20.30
CA ASP A 67 20.07 17.98 -21.48
C ASP A 67 19.29 18.40 -22.72
N PRO A 68 19.82 19.34 -23.51
CA PRO A 68 19.12 19.87 -24.69
C PRO A 68 19.11 18.92 -25.88
N ARG A 69 19.69 17.71 -25.74
CA ARG A 69 19.64 16.70 -26.80
C ARG A 69 18.20 16.33 -27.10
N SER A 70 17.91 16.15 -28.37
CA SER A 70 16.64 15.56 -28.81
C SER A 70 16.50 14.13 -28.28
N ALA A 71 15.27 13.63 -28.20
CA ALA A 71 15.00 12.26 -27.78
C ALA A 71 15.81 11.23 -28.59
N ASP A 72 15.96 11.45 -29.90
CA ASP A 72 16.75 10.57 -30.78
C ASP A 72 18.24 10.57 -30.44
N GLU A 73 18.81 11.74 -30.14
CA GLU A 73 20.21 11.88 -29.71
C GLU A 73 20.46 11.30 -28.31
N ILE A 74 19.46 11.32 -27.43
CA ILE A 74 19.52 10.67 -26.11
C ILE A 74 19.50 9.15 -26.28
N LEU A 75 18.63 8.64 -27.16
CA LEU A 75 18.53 7.22 -27.45
C LEU A 75 19.78 6.68 -28.16
N GLY A 76 20.48 7.51 -28.94
CA GLY A 76 21.73 7.15 -29.61
C GLY A 76 21.54 6.15 -30.75
N TYR A 77 20.31 5.90 -31.18
CA TYR A 77 20.02 5.07 -32.35
C TYR A 77 20.21 5.88 -33.63
N GLY A 78 20.86 5.28 -34.63
CA GLY A 78 20.86 5.85 -35.98
C GLY A 78 19.45 5.86 -36.57
N LYS A 79 19.25 6.55 -37.71
CA LYS A 79 17.94 6.63 -38.41
C LYS A 79 17.31 5.27 -38.74
N THR A 80 18.08 4.19 -38.69
CA THR A 80 17.67 2.80 -38.93
C THR A 80 17.33 2.01 -37.66
N GLY A 81 17.46 2.60 -36.47
CA GLY A 81 17.21 1.90 -35.20
C GLY A 81 18.34 0.96 -34.76
N LEU A 82 19.51 1.01 -35.42
CA LEU A 82 20.68 0.21 -35.07
C LEU A 82 21.71 1.07 -34.30
N PRO A 83 22.35 0.52 -33.25
CA PRO A 83 23.48 1.18 -32.61
C PRO A 83 24.66 1.27 -33.60
N GLN A 84 25.36 2.41 -33.62
CA GLN A 84 26.65 2.58 -34.32
C GLN A 84 27.83 2.34 -33.37
#